data_AF-A0A0E9NL95-F1
#
_entry.id   AF-A0A0E9NL95-F1
#
_cell.length_a   1.000
_cell.length_b   1.000
_cell.length_c   1.000
_cell.angle_alpha   90.00
_cell.angle_beta   90.00
_cell.angle_gamma   90.00
#
_symmetry.space_group_name_H-M   'P 1'
#
loop_
_entity.id
_entity.type
_entity.pdbx_description
1 polymer ?
#
loop_
_entity_poly.entity_id
_entity_poly.type
_entity_poly.pdbx_seq_one_letter_code
_entity_poly.pdbx_strand_id
1 'polypeptide(L)'
;MKKTPAVRAWTGMKNTCRPRKSKVPGTLQAYTKLGEYRNPHTKLLQEGRSPTVMPRDYRALRVHQKASDLLAGKQLKIEPAWYRPILHRPPSTNIVMQKRNPRKIDYPEDNLRAEFYKEHPWELARPRVITENDGRDYDKYDWSMLEQPGKPLDGESVVQHQLWLMRKAGMSKQNAYLQACFQFYKLRARSEVLQRIAREENLHNGCGTIWNKSVLERAYEKEGKVVQDWLEKATARTREGMTRQGTAGGVQAWADELLQEEEAPAAEVAVEGAPAPATAA
;
A
#
# COMPACT_ATOMS: atom_id res chain seq x y z
N MET A 1 10.83 -50.14 24.89
CA MET A 1 9.68 -50.48 24.02
C MET A 1 8.39 -50.26 24.78
N LYS A 2 7.60 -49.23 24.42
CA LYS A 2 6.17 -49.06 24.72
C LYS A 2 5.68 -47.89 23.84
N LYS A 3 4.65 -48.15 23.04
CA LYS A 3 4.14 -47.32 21.93
C LYS A 3 3.35 -46.12 22.48
N THR A 4 3.58 -44.92 21.95
CA THR A 4 2.68 -43.76 22.10
C THR A 4 1.78 -43.63 20.87
N PRO A 5 0.50 -43.26 21.05
CA PRO A 5 -0.51 -43.30 19.98
C PRO A 5 -0.46 -42.08 19.04
N ALA A 6 -0.91 -42.32 17.82
CA ALA A 6 -0.93 -41.38 16.70
C ALA A 6 -1.81 -40.14 16.97
N VAL A 7 -1.26 -38.97 16.66
CA VAL A 7 -1.95 -37.68 16.63
C VAL A 7 -2.92 -37.67 15.44
N ARG A 8 -4.23 -37.71 15.70
CA ARG A 8 -5.26 -37.42 14.70
C ARG A 8 -5.30 -35.92 14.44
N ALA A 9 -4.82 -35.50 13.28
CA ALA A 9 -4.99 -34.13 12.79
C ALA A 9 -6.47 -33.84 12.51
N TRP A 10 -7.01 -32.85 13.21
CA TRP A 10 -8.31 -32.23 12.90
C TRP A 10 -8.21 -31.55 11.53
N THR A 11 -8.82 -32.15 10.52
CA THR A 11 -9.07 -31.50 9.22
C THR A 11 -10.56 -31.57 8.96
N GLY A 12 -11.22 -30.42 8.89
CA GLY A 12 -12.59 -30.36 8.39
C GLY A 12 -13.48 -29.29 8.98
N MET A 13 -13.28 -28.03 8.58
CA MET A 13 -14.38 -27.08 8.47
C MET A 13 -14.04 -26.07 7.36
N LYS A 14 -14.40 -26.45 6.13
CA LYS A 14 -14.41 -25.53 5.00
C LYS A 14 -15.75 -24.80 5.04
N ASN A 15 -15.72 -23.50 5.32
CA ASN A 15 -16.87 -22.60 5.24
C ASN A 15 -17.42 -22.62 3.80
N THR A 16 -18.54 -23.32 3.58
CA THR A 16 -19.28 -23.29 2.32
C THR A 16 -20.44 -22.31 2.41
N CYS A 17 -20.13 -21.00 2.42
CA CYS A 17 -21.13 -20.01 2.04
C CYS A 17 -21.40 -20.11 0.53
N ARG A 18 -22.38 -20.93 0.15
CA ARG A 18 -22.99 -20.90 -1.19
C ARG A 18 -24.02 -19.78 -1.23
N PRO A 19 -23.99 -18.84 -2.18
CA PRO A 19 -25.09 -17.90 -2.33
C PRO A 19 -26.34 -18.65 -2.82
N ARG A 20 -27.45 -18.52 -2.09
CA ARG A 20 -28.79 -18.90 -2.58
C ARG A 20 -29.10 -18.01 -3.79
N LYS A 21 -29.19 -18.59 -4.99
CA LYS A 21 -29.74 -17.90 -6.15
C LYS A 21 -31.23 -17.66 -5.90
N SER A 22 -31.62 -16.43 -5.57
CA SER A 22 -33.01 -15.99 -5.61
C SER A 22 -33.48 -16.00 -7.06
N LYS A 23 -34.62 -16.63 -7.30
CA LYS A 23 -35.24 -16.76 -8.62
C LYS A 23 -36.04 -15.47 -8.86
N VAL A 24 -35.44 -14.49 -9.55
CA VAL A 24 -36.16 -13.29 -9.99
C VAL A 24 -37.01 -13.68 -11.21
N PRO A 25 -38.35 -13.53 -11.16
CA PRO A 25 -39.19 -13.83 -12.31
C PRO A 25 -39.19 -12.62 -13.25
N GLY A 26 -38.90 -12.88 -14.53
CA GLY A 26 -39.18 -11.93 -15.61
C GLY A 26 -37.95 -11.22 -16.16
N THR A 27 -37.87 -11.24 -17.49
CA THR A 27 -37.04 -10.40 -18.35
C THR A 27 -35.53 -10.65 -18.35
N LEU A 28 -35.11 -11.56 -19.24
CA LEU A 28 -33.96 -11.46 -20.16
C LEU A 28 -33.92 -12.74 -21.03
N GLN A 29 -34.97 -12.97 -21.83
CA GLN A 29 -35.05 -14.11 -22.77
C GLN A 29 -34.71 -13.72 -24.23
N ALA A 30 -34.16 -12.53 -24.48
CA ALA A 30 -33.96 -12.04 -25.85
C ALA A 30 -32.60 -12.40 -26.50
N TYR A 31 -31.70 -13.12 -25.83
CA TYR A 31 -30.37 -13.43 -26.38
C TYR A 31 -30.06 -14.93 -26.60
N THR A 32 -31.07 -15.81 -26.63
CA THR A 32 -30.84 -17.26 -26.79
C THR A 32 -30.83 -17.76 -28.25
N LYS A 33 -30.94 -16.87 -29.25
CA LYS A 33 -30.89 -17.25 -30.70
C LYS A 33 -29.59 -16.92 -31.43
N LEU A 34 -28.59 -16.36 -30.75
CA LEU A 34 -27.21 -16.37 -31.25
C LEU A 34 -26.50 -17.51 -30.53
N GLY A 35 -26.06 -18.52 -31.28
CA GLY A 35 -25.52 -19.77 -30.77
C GLY A 35 -24.65 -19.56 -29.53
N GLU A 36 -24.92 -20.34 -28.48
CA GLU A 36 -24.24 -20.28 -27.19
C GLU A 36 -22.74 -20.01 -27.39
N TYR A 37 -22.26 -18.87 -26.91
CA TYR A 37 -20.83 -18.63 -26.83
C TYR A 37 -20.27 -19.62 -25.81
N ARG A 38 -19.90 -20.81 -26.29
CA ARG A 38 -19.18 -21.81 -25.50
C ARG A 38 -17.82 -21.24 -25.23
N ASN A 39 -17.69 -20.61 -24.07
CA ASN A 39 -16.43 -20.13 -23.55
C ASN A 39 -15.50 -21.37 -23.46
N PRO A 40 -14.40 -21.44 -24.24
CA PRO A 40 -13.56 -22.65 -24.32
C PRO A 40 -13.01 -23.08 -22.95
N HIS A 41 -12.98 -22.16 -21.99
CA HIS A 41 -12.64 -22.36 -20.58
C HIS A 41 -13.49 -23.43 -19.87
N THR A 42 -14.80 -23.51 -20.14
CA THR A 42 -15.67 -24.46 -19.42
C THR A 42 -15.48 -25.91 -19.90
N LYS A 43 -15.05 -26.09 -21.16
CA LYS A 43 -14.80 -27.41 -21.74
C LYS A 43 -13.44 -27.98 -21.33
N LEU A 44 -12.41 -27.12 -21.28
CA LEU A 44 -11.06 -27.52 -20.88
C LEU A 44 -10.95 -27.87 -19.38
N LEU A 45 -11.73 -27.22 -18.52
CA LEU A 45 -11.86 -27.58 -17.11
C LEU A 45 -12.51 -28.96 -16.88
N GLN A 46 -13.41 -29.38 -17.78
CA GLN A 46 -14.05 -30.70 -17.71
C GLN A 46 -13.11 -31.82 -18.18
N GLU A 47 -12.10 -31.51 -18.99
CA GLU A 47 -11.17 -32.47 -19.61
C GLU A 47 -9.85 -32.64 -18.82
N GLY A 48 -9.68 -32.00 -17.66
CA GLY A 48 -8.51 -32.21 -16.79
C GLY A 48 -7.17 -31.71 -17.35
N ARG A 49 -7.17 -30.96 -18.45
CA ARG A 49 -5.98 -30.36 -19.05
C ARG A 49 -5.57 -29.11 -18.27
N SER A 50 -4.28 -29.00 -17.93
CA SER A 50 -3.76 -27.81 -17.26
C SER A 50 -3.96 -26.56 -18.13
N PRO A 51 -4.19 -25.36 -17.55
CA PRO A 51 -4.52 -24.14 -18.29
C PRO A 51 -3.43 -23.64 -19.25
N THR A 52 -2.28 -24.31 -19.32
CA THR A 52 -1.02 -23.76 -19.84
C THR A 52 -0.87 -23.76 -21.35
N VAL A 53 -1.75 -24.38 -22.13
CA VAL A 53 -1.71 -24.26 -23.60
C VAL A 53 -3.12 -24.07 -24.15
N MET A 54 -3.61 -22.84 -24.08
CA MET A 54 -4.76 -22.43 -24.87
C MET A 54 -4.34 -22.31 -26.34
N PRO A 55 -5.04 -22.96 -27.30
CA PRO A 55 -4.87 -22.65 -28.71
C PRO A 55 -5.18 -21.16 -28.92
N ARG A 56 -4.36 -20.45 -29.70
CA ARG A 56 -4.61 -19.03 -29.99
C ARG A 56 -5.88 -18.88 -30.84
N ASP A 57 -6.88 -18.19 -30.31
CA ASP A 57 -8.11 -17.88 -31.04
C ASP A 57 -7.91 -16.67 -31.96
N TYR A 58 -7.73 -16.91 -33.26
CA TYR A 58 -7.61 -15.86 -34.29
C TYR A 58 -8.95 -15.31 -34.77
N ARG A 59 -10.07 -15.85 -34.28
CA ARG A 59 -11.43 -15.47 -34.71
C ARG A 59 -11.73 -13.99 -34.44
N ALA A 60 -11.25 -13.45 -33.31
CA ALA A 60 -11.41 -12.05 -32.96
C ALA A 60 -10.69 -11.08 -33.92
N LEU A 61 -9.55 -11.50 -34.48
CA LEU A 61 -8.78 -10.69 -35.46
C LEU A 61 -9.41 -10.73 -36.87
N ARG A 62 -10.13 -11.82 -37.18
CA ARG A 62 -10.73 -12.07 -38.49
C ARG A 62 -12.21 -11.67 -38.58
N VAL A 63 -12.71 -10.88 -37.62
CA VAL A 63 -14.11 -10.43 -37.59
C VAL A 63 -14.47 -9.61 -38.84
N HIS A 64 -13.54 -8.76 -39.33
CA HIS A 64 -13.76 -7.98 -40.55
C HIS A 64 -13.85 -8.87 -41.80
N GLN A 65 -13.01 -9.90 -41.91
CA GLN A 65 -13.07 -10.90 -42.99
C GLN A 65 -14.39 -11.68 -42.93
N LYS A 66 -14.83 -12.05 -41.72
CA LYS A 66 -16.10 -12.76 -41.57
C LYS A 66 -17.29 -11.89 -41.93
N ALA A 67 -17.27 -10.60 -41.56
CA ALA A 67 -18.30 -9.66 -41.95
C ALA A 67 -18.29 -9.36 -43.46
N SER A 68 -17.11 -9.28 -44.09
CA SER A 68 -17.00 -9.13 -45.55
C SER A 68 -17.62 -10.32 -46.27
N ASP A 69 -17.37 -11.55 -45.79
CA ASP A 69 -17.96 -12.77 -46.35
C ASP A 69 -19.50 -12.77 -46.23
N LEU A 70 -20.03 -12.32 -45.08
CA LEU A 70 -21.47 -12.26 -44.83
C LEU A 70 -22.18 -11.18 -45.64
N LEU A 71 -21.52 -10.05 -45.91
CA LEU A 71 -22.01 -9.00 -46.80
C LEU A 71 -21.98 -9.45 -48.26
N ALA A 72 -20.88 -10.09 -48.69
CA ALA A 72 -20.74 -10.65 -50.04
C ALA A 72 -21.80 -11.74 -50.31
N GLY A 73 -22.07 -12.59 -49.31
CA GLY A 73 -23.12 -13.62 -49.36
C GLY A 73 -24.55 -13.09 -49.18
N LYS A 74 -24.75 -11.76 -49.09
CA LYS A 74 -26.04 -11.10 -48.85
C LYS A 74 -26.80 -11.59 -47.60
N GLN A 75 -26.09 -12.19 -46.63
CA GLN A 75 -26.64 -12.61 -45.34
C GLN A 75 -26.81 -11.42 -44.40
N LEU A 76 -25.93 -10.43 -44.52
CA LEU A 76 -26.08 -9.11 -43.91
C LEU A 76 -26.61 -8.13 -44.96
N LYS A 77 -27.75 -7.51 -44.66
CA LYS A 77 -28.39 -6.51 -45.54
C LYS A 77 -27.77 -5.11 -45.38
N ILE A 78 -27.29 -4.82 -44.18
CA ILE A 78 -26.74 -3.51 -43.81
C ILE A 78 -25.31 -3.75 -43.34
N GLU A 79 -24.41 -2.92 -43.85
CA GLU A 79 -23.03 -2.91 -43.42
C GLU A 79 -22.93 -2.48 -41.94
N PRO A 80 -22.20 -3.23 -41.08
CA PRO A 80 -22.00 -2.81 -39.71
C PRO A 80 -21.27 -1.47 -39.64
N ALA A 81 -21.69 -0.59 -38.74
CA ALA A 81 -21.11 0.75 -38.60
C ALA A 81 -19.58 0.75 -38.35
N TRP A 82 -19.04 -0.34 -37.77
CA TRP A 82 -17.61 -0.51 -37.50
C TRP A 82 -16.79 -1.06 -38.68
N TYR A 83 -17.40 -1.49 -39.79
CA TYR A 83 -16.71 -2.17 -40.88
C TYR A 83 -15.76 -1.24 -41.67
N ARG A 84 -16.22 -0.06 -42.13
CA ARG A 84 -15.36 0.92 -42.83
C ARG A 84 -14.18 1.41 -41.98
N PRO A 85 -14.36 1.78 -40.70
CA PRO A 85 -13.23 2.19 -39.85
C PRO A 85 -12.14 1.12 -39.72
N ILE A 86 -12.51 -0.16 -39.60
CA ILE A 86 -11.54 -1.27 -39.48
C ILE A 86 -10.83 -1.54 -40.81
N LEU A 87 -11.49 -1.34 -41.95
CA LEU A 87 -10.85 -1.40 -43.27
C LEU A 87 -9.78 -0.31 -43.43
N HIS A 88 -10.06 0.90 -42.96
CA HIS A 88 -9.10 2.01 -42.99
C HIS A 88 -7.92 1.81 -42.03
N ARG A 89 -8.14 1.16 -40.88
CA ARG A 89 -7.08 0.84 -39.90
C ARG A 89 -7.16 -0.63 -39.49
N PRO A 90 -6.57 -1.55 -40.27
CA PRO A 90 -6.64 -2.97 -40.00
C PRO A 90 -5.90 -3.33 -38.71
N PRO A 91 -6.37 -4.34 -37.95
CA PRO A 91 -5.68 -4.81 -36.75
C PRO A 91 -4.36 -5.49 -37.10
N SER A 92 -3.38 -5.45 -36.18
CA SER A 92 -2.09 -6.14 -36.37
C SER A 92 -2.29 -7.66 -36.45
N THR A 93 -1.94 -8.27 -37.58
CA THR A 93 -2.14 -9.71 -37.84
C THR A 93 -0.97 -10.58 -37.38
N ASN A 94 0.20 -9.97 -37.14
CA ASN A 94 1.43 -10.68 -36.81
C ASN A 94 1.56 -10.89 -35.29
N ILE A 95 0.84 -11.89 -34.75
CA ILE A 95 1.17 -12.47 -33.44
C ILE A 95 2.29 -13.51 -33.65
N VAL A 96 3.40 -13.07 -34.25
CA VAL A 96 4.60 -13.91 -34.28
C VAL A 96 5.11 -13.94 -32.86
N MET A 97 5.20 -15.15 -32.30
CA MET A 97 5.83 -15.37 -31.02
C MET A 97 7.34 -15.22 -31.24
N GLN A 98 7.82 -13.99 -31.38
CA GLN A 98 9.23 -13.75 -31.11
C GLN A 98 9.46 -14.27 -29.70
N LYS A 99 10.40 -15.21 -29.52
CA LYS A 99 10.82 -15.68 -28.19
C LYS A 99 11.37 -14.48 -27.44
N ARG A 100 10.48 -13.77 -26.75
CA ARG A 100 10.79 -12.60 -25.94
C ARG A 100 11.15 -13.14 -24.57
N ASN A 101 12.44 -13.32 -24.34
CA ASN A 101 12.98 -13.37 -23.00
C ASN A 101 13.26 -11.90 -22.61
N PRO A 102 12.31 -11.20 -21.95
CA PRO A 102 12.55 -9.82 -21.55
C PRO A 102 13.80 -9.80 -20.66
N ARG A 103 14.76 -8.94 -21.01
CA ARG A 103 15.95 -8.76 -20.19
C ARG A 103 15.58 -7.97 -18.94
N LYS A 104 16.26 -8.26 -17.84
CA LYS A 104 16.18 -7.44 -16.64
C LYS A 104 16.73 -6.05 -16.97
N ILE A 105 16.00 -5.01 -16.55
CA ILE A 105 16.44 -3.62 -16.67
C ILE A 105 17.21 -3.31 -15.40
N ASP A 106 18.51 -3.08 -15.53
CA ASP A 106 19.39 -2.76 -14.41
C ASP A 106 19.99 -1.37 -14.65
N TYR A 107 19.91 -0.53 -13.63
CA TYR A 107 20.43 0.84 -13.65
C TYR A 107 21.63 0.97 -12.71
N PRO A 108 22.68 1.73 -13.07
CA PRO A 108 23.83 1.94 -12.18
C PRO A 108 23.44 2.61 -10.85
N GLU A 109 22.36 3.41 -10.87
CA GLU A 109 21.77 4.09 -9.72
C GLU A 109 21.19 3.11 -8.68
N ASP A 110 20.76 1.92 -9.08
CA ASP A 110 20.14 0.94 -8.17
C ASP A 110 21.11 0.44 -7.10
N ASN A 111 22.38 0.27 -7.47
CA ASN A 111 23.44 -0.08 -6.52
C ASN A 111 23.70 1.06 -5.53
N LEU A 112 23.66 2.32 -5.99
CA LEU A 112 23.85 3.49 -5.15
C LEU A 112 22.69 3.66 -4.16
N ARG A 113 21.45 3.42 -4.61
CA ARG A 113 20.26 3.39 -3.74
C ARG A 113 20.40 2.34 -2.64
N ALA A 114 20.77 1.12 -3.02
CA ALA A 114 20.92 0.02 -2.06
C ALA A 114 21.97 0.35 -0.98
N GLU A 115 23.09 0.95 -1.36
CA GLU A 115 24.12 1.40 -0.42
C GLU A 115 23.60 2.53 0.48
N PHE A 116 22.99 3.57 -0.09
CA PHE A 116 22.49 4.72 0.69
C PHE A 116 21.45 4.32 1.74
N TYR A 117 20.42 3.55 1.38
CA TYR A 117 19.36 3.16 2.30
C TYR A 117 19.79 2.10 3.32
N LYS A 118 20.87 1.35 3.03
CA LYS A 118 21.48 0.46 4.01
C LYS A 118 22.17 1.25 5.12
N GLU A 119 22.90 2.30 4.76
CA GLU A 119 23.57 3.17 5.73
C GLU A 119 22.58 4.09 6.46
N HIS A 120 21.43 4.42 5.84
CA HIS A 120 20.40 5.28 6.43
C HIS A 120 19.02 4.61 6.51
N PRO A 121 18.82 3.62 7.40
CA PRO A 121 17.55 2.91 7.50
C PRO A 121 16.36 3.82 7.81
N TRP A 122 16.58 4.87 8.60
CA TRP A 122 15.52 5.81 9.02
C TRP A 122 15.08 6.78 7.91
N GLU A 123 15.77 6.83 6.77
CA GLU A 123 15.26 7.52 5.58
C GLU A 123 14.01 6.84 5.04
N LEU A 124 13.93 5.51 5.14
CA LEU A 124 12.78 4.74 4.69
C LEU A 124 11.52 5.01 5.54
N ALA A 125 11.70 5.47 6.78
CA ALA A 125 10.58 5.88 7.63
C ALA A 125 9.95 7.20 7.16
N ARG A 126 10.64 7.99 6.33
CA ARG A 126 10.09 9.22 5.78
C ARG A 126 9.08 8.89 4.66
N PRO A 127 7.85 9.42 4.73
CA PRO A 127 6.85 9.13 3.71
C PRO A 127 7.26 9.75 2.37
N ARG A 128 7.17 8.95 1.30
CA ARG A 128 7.47 9.37 -0.07
C ARG A 128 6.26 9.18 -0.98
N VAL A 129 5.92 10.21 -1.75
CA VAL A 129 4.89 10.13 -2.79
C VAL A 129 5.53 9.55 -4.06
N ILE A 130 5.01 8.42 -4.53
CA ILE A 130 5.50 7.71 -5.74
C ILE A 130 4.66 8.10 -6.97
N THR A 131 3.46 8.62 -6.74
CA THR A 131 2.58 9.08 -7.81
C THR A 131 3.23 10.26 -8.55
N GLU A 132 3.45 10.10 -9.84
CA GLU A 132 3.99 11.14 -10.72
C GLU A 132 2.93 12.21 -11.00
N ASN A 133 3.37 13.45 -11.21
CA ASN A 133 2.47 14.54 -11.62
C ASN A 133 2.25 14.51 -13.14
N ASP A 134 3.29 14.87 -13.91
CA ASP A 134 3.24 14.98 -15.38
C ASP A 134 3.96 13.82 -16.11
N GLY A 135 4.71 13.00 -15.36
CA GLY A 135 5.64 11.99 -15.91
C GLY A 135 6.89 12.58 -16.59
N ARG A 136 7.05 13.91 -16.58
CA ARG A 136 8.20 14.64 -17.15
C ARG A 136 8.99 15.41 -16.08
N ASP A 137 8.92 14.95 -14.84
CA ASP A 137 9.56 15.65 -13.73
C ASP A 137 11.09 15.62 -13.86
N TYR A 138 11.64 14.59 -14.52
CA TYR A 138 13.08 14.46 -14.77
C TYR A 138 13.66 15.62 -15.59
N ASP A 139 12.92 16.18 -16.54
CA ASP A 139 13.40 17.25 -17.43
C ASP A 139 13.60 18.59 -16.69
N LYS A 140 12.94 18.76 -15.54
CA LYS A 140 12.92 20.01 -14.76
C LYS A 140 14.09 20.11 -13.77
N TYR A 141 14.77 18.99 -13.49
CA TYR A 141 15.75 18.90 -12.40
C TYR A 141 17.19 19.07 -12.91
N ASP A 142 17.94 19.97 -12.27
CA ASP A 142 19.38 20.11 -12.50
C ASP A 142 20.17 19.56 -11.30
N TRP A 143 20.77 18.40 -11.48
CA TRP A 143 21.51 17.68 -10.43
C TRP A 143 22.87 18.30 -10.08
N SER A 144 23.17 19.52 -10.53
CA SER A 144 24.27 20.34 -9.99
C SER A 144 24.06 20.71 -8.52
N MET A 145 22.79 20.85 -8.10
CA MET A 145 22.38 21.12 -6.72
C MET A 145 21.56 19.95 -6.15
N LEU A 146 21.60 19.76 -4.83
CA LEU A 146 20.82 18.69 -4.18
C LEU A 146 19.33 19.05 -4.02
N GLU A 147 19.03 20.31 -3.69
CA GLU A 147 17.66 20.80 -3.63
C GLU A 147 17.13 21.08 -5.03
N GLN A 148 15.90 20.63 -5.29
CA GLN A 148 15.23 20.82 -6.56
C GLN A 148 13.89 21.50 -6.33
N PRO A 149 13.46 22.40 -7.22
CA PRO A 149 12.17 23.05 -7.10
C PRO A 149 11.04 22.02 -7.17
N GLY A 150 10.11 22.07 -6.21
CA GLY A 150 8.93 21.19 -6.18
C GLY A 150 9.20 19.73 -5.80
N LYS A 151 10.46 19.31 -5.59
CA LYS A 151 10.80 17.98 -5.08
C LYS A 151 11.20 18.07 -3.61
N PRO A 152 10.66 17.23 -2.72
CA PRO A 152 11.16 17.14 -1.36
C PRO A 152 12.60 16.63 -1.35
N LEU A 153 13.38 17.06 -0.36
CA LEU A 153 14.69 16.51 -0.09
C LEU A 153 14.55 15.02 0.27
N ASP A 154 15.20 14.14 -0.50
CA ASP A 154 15.06 12.68 -0.40
C ASP A 154 16.39 11.99 -0.75
N GLY A 155 16.53 10.70 -0.40
CA GLY A 155 17.66 9.85 -0.77
C GLY A 155 17.88 9.77 -2.29
N GLU A 156 16.81 9.84 -3.08
CA GLU A 156 16.93 9.89 -4.55
C GLU A 156 17.71 11.12 -5.03
N SER A 157 17.57 12.27 -4.35
CA SER A 157 18.34 13.46 -4.72
C SER A 157 19.83 13.25 -4.48
N VAL A 158 20.21 12.53 -3.41
CA VAL A 158 21.60 12.18 -3.09
C VAL A 158 22.19 11.27 -4.17
N VAL A 159 21.45 10.22 -4.55
CA VAL A 159 21.90 9.27 -5.58
C VAL A 159 22.12 9.98 -6.93
N GLN A 160 21.19 10.84 -7.34
CA GLN A 160 21.31 11.56 -8.61
C GLN A 160 22.44 12.61 -8.58
N HIS A 161 22.60 13.34 -7.47
CA HIS A 161 23.70 14.28 -7.31
C HIS A 161 25.07 13.58 -7.28
N GLN A 162 25.17 12.44 -6.57
CA GLN A 162 26.36 11.59 -6.57
C GLN A 162 26.71 11.14 -8.00
N LEU A 163 25.71 10.67 -8.75
CA LEU A 163 25.90 10.24 -10.13
C LEU A 163 26.32 11.39 -11.04
N TRP A 164 25.76 12.58 -10.83
CA TRP A 164 26.15 13.80 -11.55
C TRP A 164 27.61 14.17 -11.25
N LEU A 165 28.05 14.13 -10.00
CA LEU A 165 29.45 14.37 -9.60
C LEU A 165 30.40 13.36 -10.27
N MET A 166 30.01 12.09 -10.33
CA MET A 166 30.78 11.06 -11.02
C MET A 166 30.90 11.33 -12.52
N ARG A 167 29.81 11.74 -13.18
CA ARG A 167 29.77 11.97 -14.64
C ARG A 167 30.40 13.29 -15.07
N LYS A 168 30.14 14.38 -14.34
CA LYS A 168 30.57 15.75 -14.70
C LYS A 168 31.92 16.13 -14.10
N ALA A 169 32.10 15.87 -12.80
CA ALA A 169 33.34 16.22 -12.10
C ALA A 169 34.38 15.09 -12.13
N GLY A 170 34.02 13.89 -12.61
CA GLY A 170 34.94 12.75 -12.70
C GLY A 170 35.38 12.22 -11.33
N MET A 171 34.61 12.48 -10.28
CA MET A 171 34.95 12.05 -8.92
C MET A 171 34.84 10.53 -8.76
N SER A 172 35.65 9.95 -7.87
CA SER A 172 35.49 8.57 -7.45
C SER A 172 34.13 8.37 -6.78
N LYS A 173 33.57 7.16 -6.89
CA LYS A 173 32.26 6.81 -6.31
C LYS A 173 32.16 7.17 -4.81
N GLN A 174 33.23 6.90 -4.05
CA GLN A 174 33.29 7.17 -2.61
C GLN A 174 33.34 8.67 -2.30
N ASN A 175 34.18 9.44 -2.99
CA ASN A 175 34.28 10.88 -2.76
C ASN A 175 32.99 11.60 -3.16
N ALA A 176 32.39 11.21 -4.28
CA ALA A 176 31.09 11.73 -4.72
C ALA A 176 29.99 11.41 -3.70
N TYR A 177 30.00 10.21 -3.11
CA TYR A 177 29.06 9.81 -2.07
C TYR A 177 29.20 10.68 -0.81
N LEU A 178 30.42 10.82 -0.28
CA LEU A 178 30.67 11.62 0.92
C LEU A 178 30.27 13.08 0.74
N GLN A 179 30.57 13.66 -0.43
CA GLN A 179 30.19 15.03 -0.74
C GLN A 179 28.66 15.21 -0.84
N ALA A 180 27.96 14.28 -1.50
CA ALA A 180 26.51 14.31 -1.60
C ALA A 180 25.84 14.13 -0.22
N CYS A 181 26.33 13.20 0.59
CA CYS A 181 25.85 12.97 1.96
C CYS A 181 26.09 14.18 2.87
N PHE A 182 27.27 14.81 2.78
CA PHE A 182 27.56 16.02 3.57
C PHE A 182 26.58 17.16 3.24
N GLN A 183 26.31 17.40 1.96
CA GLN A 183 25.30 18.38 1.54
C GLN A 183 23.91 18.00 2.05
N PHE A 184 23.55 16.72 1.96
CA PHE A 184 22.28 16.21 2.46
C PHE A 184 22.10 16.44 3.97
N TYR A 185 23.13 16.13 4.77
CA TYR A 185 23.10 16.35 6.22
C TYR A 185 22.95 17.82 6.57
N LYS A 186 23.68 18.70 5.87
CA LYS A 186 23.58 20.15 6.08
C LYS A 186 22.15 20.63 5.87
N LEU A 187 21.48 20.19 4.81
CA LEU A 187 20.11 20.58 4.50
C LEU A 187 19.10 19.97 5.46
N ARG A 188 19.31 18.72 5.90
CA ARG A 188 18.47 18.08 6.91
C ARG A 188 18.56 18.76 8.27
N ALA A 189 19.78 19.02 8.74
CA ALA A 189 20.02 19.76 9.97
C ALA A 189 19.37 21.15 9.91
N ARG A 190 19.51 21.84 8.76
CA ARG A 190 18.85 23.13 8.54
C ARG A 190 17.33 23.01 8.64
N SER A 191 16.71 22.04 7.97
CA SER A 191 15.26 21.85 8.00
C SER A 191 14.74 21.55 9.42
N GLU A 192 15.47 20.75 10.20
CA GLU A 192 15.11 20.41 11.58
C GLU A 192 15.17 21.64 12.49
N VAL A 193 16.28 22.39 12.42
CA VAL A 193 16.46 23.64 13.17
C VAL A 193 15.37 24.65 12.82
N LEU A 194 15.05 24.82 11.54
CA LEU A 194 13.98 25.72 11.11
C LEU A 194 12.61 25.32 11.66
N GLN A 195 12.26 24.03 11.66
CA GLN A 195 11.00 23.56 12.22
C GLN A 195 10.93 23.77 13.74
N ARG A 196 12.05 23.60 14.44
CA ARG A 196 12.14 23.85 15.88
C ARG A 196 11.99 25.33 16.20
N ILE A 197 12.75 26.20 15.54
CA ILE A 197 12.67 27.65 15.70
C ILE A 197 11.25 28.13 15.41
N ALA A 198 10.65 27.70 14.28
CA ALA A 198 9.28 28.08 13.95
C ALA A 198 8.26 27.67 15.03
N ARG A 199 8.46 26.53 15.71
CA ARG A 199 7.62 26.12 16.83
C ARG A 199 7.82 27.01 18.06
N GLU A 200 9.08 27.30 18.40
CA GLU A 200 9.44 28.14 19.54
C GLU A 200 8.96 29.59 19.35
N GLU A 201 9.16 30.17 18.16
CA GLU A 201 8.68 31.50 17.80
C GLU A 201 7.15 31.59 17.86
N ASN A 202 6.44 30.58 17.36
CA ASN A 202 4.97 30.55 17.45
C ASN A 202 4.49 30.47 18.91
N LEU A 203 5.18 29.69 19.75
CA LEU A 203 4.85 29.59 21.18
C LEU A 203 5.16 30.92 21.92
N HIS A 204 6.29 31.55 21.60
CA HIS A 204 6.74 32.78 22.25
C HIS A 204 5.92 34.00 21.85
N ASN A 205 5.66 34.17 20.55
CA ASN A 205 4.96 35.35 20.01
C ASN A 205 3.47 35.35 20.37
N GLY A 206 2.96 34.28 21.00
CA GLY A 206 1.58 34.19 21.46
C GLY A 206 0.57 34.38 20.32
N CYS A 207 0.96 34.08 19.08
CA CYS A 207 0.14 34.26 17.89
C CYS A 207 -0.97 33.21 17.84
N GLY A 208 -1.85 33.19 18.84
CA GLY A 208 -3.23 32.68 18.87
C GLY A 208 -3.51 31.24 18.43
N THR A 209 -2.53 30.51 17.90
CA THR A 209 -2.74 29.16 17.40
C THR A 209 -2.70 28.21 18.58
N ILE A 210 -3.88 27.79 19.03
CA ILE A 210 -4.00 26.58 19.85
C ILE A 210 -3.43 25.41 19.05
N TRP A 211 -2.32 24.85 19.53
CA TRP A 211 -1.75 23.65 18.92
C TRP A 211 -2.69 22.48 19.19
N ASN A 212 -2.94 21.68 18.15
CA ASN A 212 -3.55 20.37 18.35
C ASN A 212 -2.62 19.48 19.19
N LYS A 213 -3.19 18.39 19.71
CA LYS A 213 -2.46 17.35 20.45
C LYS A 213 -1.15 16.98 19.76
N SER A 214 -0.08 16.92 20.55
CA SER A 214 1.24 16.58 20.05
C SER A 214 1.26 15.18 19.42
N VAL A 215 2.28 14.88 18.62
CA VAL A 215 2.44 13.51 18.08
C VAL A 215 2.56 12.48 19.21
N LEU A 216 3.25 12.85 20.31
CA LEU A 216 3.44 11.99 21.48
C LEU A 216 2.13 11.75 22.22
N GLU A 217 1.34 12.80 22.46
CA GLU A 217 0.03 12.68 23.12
C GLU A 217 -0.92 11.80 22.31
N ARG A 218 -0.97 12.00 20.98
CA ARG A 218 -1.76 11.13 20.09
C ARG A 218 -1.25 9.68 20.04
N ALA A 219 0.04 9.46 20.27
CA ALA A 219 0.60 8.11 20.37
C ALA A 219 0.18 7.45 21.68
N TYR A 220 0.31 8.16 22.81
CA TYR A 220 -0.11 7.70 24.13
C TYR A 220 -1.59 7.31 24.17
N GLU A 221 -2.47 8.10 23.56
CA GLU A 221 -3.90 7.77 23.46
C GLU A 221 -4.17 6.46 22.70
N LYS A 222 -3.38 6.19 21.65
CA LYS A 222 -3.52 4.95 20.87
C LYS A 222 -2.96 3.75 21.62
N GLU A 223 -1.81 3.94 22.27
CA GLU A 223 -1.19 2.92 23.13
C GLU A 223 -2.12 2.56 24.30
N GLY A 224 -2.69 3.57 24.97
CA GLY A 224 -3.68 3.37 26.04
C GLY A 224 -4.85 2.50 25.61
N LYS A 225 -5.44 2.75 24.44
CA LYS A 225 -6.53 1.92 23.89
C LYS A 225 -6.09 0.48 23.65
N VAL A 226 -4.91 0.27 23.08
CA VAL A 226 -4.39 -1.08 22.83
C VAL A 226 -4.06 -1.81 24.13
N VAL A 227 -3.54 -1.11 25.14
CA VAL A 227 -3.25 -1.66 26.47
C VAL A 227 -4.54 -2.08 27.16
N GLN A 228 -5.59 -1.26 27.11
CA GLN A 228 -6.92 -1.61 27.63
C GLN A 228 -7.49 -2.86 26.93
N ASP A 229 -7.50 -2.87 25.59
CA ASP A 229 -7.93 -4.03 24.80
C ASP A 229 -7.13 -5.31 25.14
N TRP A 230 -5.85 -5.17 25.45
CA TRP A 230 -4.99 -6.28 25.85
C TRP A 230 -5.32 -6.75 27.26
N LEU A 231 -5.52 -5.83 28.19
CA LEU A 231 -5.87 -6.11 29.59
C LEU A 231 -7.15 -6.95 29.66
N GLU A 232 -8.21 -6.53 28.96
CA GLU A 232 -9.48 -7.27 28.89
C GLU A 232 -9.31 -8.70 28.34
N LYS A 233 -8.50 -8.87 27.29
CA LYS A 233 -8.24 -10.18 26.70
C LYS A 233 -7.37 -11.05 27.61
N ALA A 234 -6.41 -10.45 28.31
CA ALA A 234 -5.52 -11.15 29.22
C ALA A 234 -6.28 -11.63 30.46
N THR A 235 -7.12 -10.78 31.06
CA THR A 235 -7.97 -11.15 32.21
C THR A 235 -8.95 -12.25 31.82
N ALA A 236 -9.60 -12.15 30.66
CA ALA A 236 -10.48 -13.20 30.14
C ALA A 236 -9.75 -14.54 29.95
N ARG A 237 -8.55 -14.54 29.35
CA ARG A 237 -7.73 -15.76 29.17
C ARG A 237 -7.30 -16.37 30.49
N THR A 238 -6.88 -15.56 31.45
CA THR A 238 -6.50 -16.02 32.78
C THR A 238 -7.70 -16.69 33.46
N ARG A 239 -8.89 -16.09 33.37
CA ARG A 239 -10.14 -16.65 33.87
C ARG A 239 -10.52 -17.98 33.20
N GLU A 240 -10.39 -18.07 31.88
CA GLU A 240 -10.59 -19.32 31.14
C GLU A 240 -9.59 -20.41 31.53
N GLY A 241 -8.32 -20.05 31.75
CA GLY A 241 -7.28 -20.99 32.19
C GLY A 241 -7.58 -21.58 33.58
N MET A 242 -8.05 -20.74 34.50
CA MET A 242 -8.38 -21.14 35.88
C MET A 242 -9.64 -21.97 35.99
N THR A 243 -10.67 -21.64 35.21
CA THR A 243 -11.87 -22.49 35.10
C THR A 243 -11.54 -23.87 34.52
N ARG A 244 -10.61 -23.94 33.56
CA ARG A 244 -10.11 -25.24 33.04
C ARG A 244 -9.27 -26.03 34.05
N GLN A 245 -8.57 -25.37 34.97
CA GLN A 245 -7.79 -26.02 36.04
C GLN A 245 -8.61 -26.38 37.29
N GLY A 246 -9.89 -26.01 37.35
CA GLY A 246 -10.78 -26.35 38.46
C GLY A 246 -10.67 -25.45 39.69
N THR A 247 -9.84 -24.39 39.64
CA THR A 247 -9.61 -23.43 40.73
C THR A 247 -10.31 -22.10 40.42
N ALA A 248 -11.64 -22.11 40.29
CA ALA A 248 -12.41 -20.97 39.77
C ALA A 248 -12.58 -19.77 40.74
N GLY A 249 -12.25 -19.92 42.03
CA GLY A 249 -12.62 -18.96 43.06
C GLY A 249 -11.63 -17.82 43.36
N GLY A 250 -10.34 -17.98 43.03
CA GLY A 250 -9.29 -17.10 43.57
C GLY A 250 -9.05 -15.77 42.85
N VAL A 251 -9.37 -15.66 41.56
CA VAL A 251 -8.94 -14.52 40.72
C VAL A 251 -10.02 -13.49 40.45
N GLN A 252 -11.29 -13.85 40.66
CA GLN A 252 -12.37 -12.87 40.56
C GLN A 252 -12.26 -11.79 41.65
N ALA A 253 -11.80 -12.17 42.84
CA ALA A 253 -11.50 -11.22 43.91
C ALA A 253 -10.33 -10.28 43.56
N TRP A 254 -9.25 -10.81 42.95
CA TRP A 254 -8.05 -10.03 42.64
C TRP A 254 -8.23 -9.07 41.45
N ALA A 255 -9.06 -9.46 40.46
CA ALA A 255 -9.37 -8.61 39.31
C ALA A 255 -10.37 -7.49 39.65
N ASP A 256 -11.36 -7.74 40.51
CA ASP A 256 -12.30 -6.71 40.99
C ASP A 256 -11.60 -5.71 41.94
N GLU A 257 -10.60 -6.15 42.71
CA GLU A 257 -9.80 -5.29 43.60
C GLU A 257 -8.93 -4.29 42.81
N LEU A 258 -8.27 -4.73 41.72
CA LEU A 258 -7.46 -3.86 40.86
C LEU A 258 -8.31 -2.86 40.03
N LEU A 259 -9.54 -3.21 39.67
CA LEU A 259 -10.45 -2.30 38.97
C LEU A 259 -11.05 -1.24 39.89
N GLN A 260 -11.18 -1.53 41.20
CA GLN A 260 -11.62 -0.56 42.20
C GLN A 260 -10.54 0.47 42.55
N GLU A 261 -9.25 0.15 42.40
CA GLU A 261 -8.17 1.09 42.64
C GLU A 261 -8.04 2.19 41.55
N GLU A 262 -8.41 1.91 40.29
CA GLU A 262 -8.42 2.94 39.22
C GLU A 262 -9.69 3.82 39.22
N GLU A 263 -10.78 3.37 39.86
CA GLU A 263 -12.04 4.13 39.99
C GLU A 263 -12.12 4.94 41.29
N ALA A 264 -11.04 5.00 42.07
CA ALA A 264 -10.90 6.02 43.10
C ALA A 264 -10.75 7.38 42.40
N PRO A 265 -11.62 8.37 42.69
CA PRO A 265 -11.57 9.66 42.01
C PRO A 265 -10.19 10.26 42.23
N ALA A 266 -9.55 10.67 41.14
CA ALA A 266 -8.37 11.51 41.19
C ALA A 266 -8.71 12.70 42.07
N ALA A 267 -8.28 12.64 43.34
CA ALA A 267 -8.45 13.71 44.29
C ALA A 267 -7.82 14.94 43.65
N GLU A 268 -8.63 15.98 43.50
CA GLU A 268 -8.23 17.29 43.02
C GLU A 268 -6.93 17.70 43.73
N VAL A 269 -5.81 17.66 43.00
CA VAL A 269 -4.61 18.37 43.44
C VAL A 269 -4.93 19.84 43.22
N ALA A 270 -5.50 20.46 44.25
CA ALA A 270 -5.60 21.90 44.37
C ALA A 270 -4.17 22.47 44.30
N VAL A 271 -3.81 22.97 43.12
CA VAL A 271 -2.65 23.86 42.97
C VAL A 271 -3.07 25.20 43.56
N GLU A 272 -2.80 25.38 44.86
CA GLU A 272 -2.74 26.71 45.45
C GLU A 272 -1.61 27.49 44.76
N GLY A 273 -1.95 28.66 44.21
CA GLY A 273 -0.97 29.68 43.84
C GLY A 273 -0.94 30.10 42.38
N ALA A 274 -1.97 30.84 41.94
CA ALA A 274 -1.81 31.81 40.86
C ALA A 274 -2.45 33.15 41.30
N PRO A 275 -1.73 34.28 41.27
CA PRO A 275 -2.22 35.57 41.77
C PRO A 275 -3.30 36.17 40.86
N ALA A 276 -4.27 36.82 41.51
CA ALA A 276 -5.42 37.48 40.90
C ALA A 276 -5.07 38.50 39.81
N PRO A 277 -5.93 38.68 38.78
CA PRO A 277 -5.76 39.73 37.78
C PRO A 277 -6.03 41.10 38.40
N ALA A 278 -5.07 42.01 38.23
CA ALA A 278 -5.23 43.42 38.57
C ALA A 278 -6.41 44.03 37.80
N THR A 279 -7.39 44.54 38.55
CA THR A 279 -8.43 45.44 38.05
C THR A 279 -7.79 46.72 37.53
N ALA A 280 -7.89 46.95 36.22
CA ALA A 280 -7.60 48.25 35.62
C ALA A 280 -8.79 49.19 35.86
N ALA A 281 -8.49 50.33 36.48
CA ALA A 281 -9.24 51.58 36.35
C ALA A 281 -8.49 52.49 35.38
#